data_AF-A0A938GSF4-F1
#
_entry.id   AF-A0A938GSF4-F1
#
_cell.length_a   1.000
_cell.length_b   1.000
_cell.length_c   1.000
_cell.angle_alpha   90.00
_cell.angle_beta   90.00
_cell.angle_gamma   90.00
#
_symmetry.space_group_name_H-M   'P 1'
#
loop_
_entity.id
_entity.type
_entity.pdbx_description
1 polymer ?
#
loop_
_entity_poly.entity_id
_entity_poly.type
_entity_poly.pdbx_seq_one_letter_code
_entity_poly.pdbx_strand_id
1 'polypeptide(L)'
;MKLLPLVGMILVVCAHLASGAAAYLAPALPEGTRMLGRIQAPSLKESSGVVVSSRNPQILWSHGDGRVPLLYSMERNGKALGSVSIARVQLVDWEDLASDRGGKF
;
A
#
# COMPACT_ATOMS: atom_id res chain seq x y z
N MET A 1 -26.64 48.35 16.26
CA MET A 1 -27.39 47.34 15.50
C MET A 1 -26.63 46.02 15.57
N LYS A 2 -27.21 45.01 16.27
CA LYS A 2 -26.99 43.54 16.24
C LYS A 2 -25.52 43.02 16.40
N LEU A 3 -25.07 42.46 17.55
CA LEU A 3 -25.26 41.08 18.10
C LEU A 3 -25.02 40.00 17.02
N LEU A 4 -24.10 39.01 17.11
CA LEU A 4 -23.53 38.20 18.21
C LEU A 4 -22.19 37.52 17.77
N PRO A 5 -21.38 36.99 18.70
CA PRO A 5 -20.20 36.15 18.42
C PRO A 5 -20.61 34.70 18.09
N LEU A 6 -19.98 34.08 17.09
CA LEU A 6 -20.20 32.66 16.81
C LEU A 6 -19.39 31.82 17.81
N VAL A 7 -20.03 31.50 18.92
CA VAL A 7 -19.61 30.45 19.85
C VAL A 7 -19.77 29.09 19.17
N GLY A 8 -18.69 28.31 19.21
CA GLY A 8 -18.72 26.88 19.50
C GLY A 8 -19.45 25.96 18.51
N MET A 9 -18.67 25.25 17.70
CA MET A 9 -18.92 23.83 17.51
C MET A 9 -17.61 23.11 17.23
N ILE A 10 -16.92 22.74 18.32
CA ILE A 10 -15.93 21.66 18.28
C ILE A 10 -16.73 20.39 18.01
N LEU A 11 -16.67 19.89 16.78
CA LEU A 11 -17.17 18.56 16.46
C LEU A 11 -16.04 17.55 16.76
N VAL A 12 -15.87 17.20 18.04
CA VAL A 12 -15.15 15.98 18.40
C VAL A 12 -16.12 14.83 18.18
N VAL A 13 -16.06 14.22 17.00
CA VAL A 13 -16.69 12.91 16.78
C VAL A 13 -15.71 11.86 17.27
N CYS A 14 -15.84 11.52 18.56
CA CYS A 14 -15.33 10.26 19.09
C CYS A 14 -16.28 9.13 18.67
N ALA A 15 -15.86 8.34 17.69
CA ALA A 15 -16.29 6.95 17.55
C ALA A 15 -15.13 6.14 16.96
N HIS A 16 -14.16 5.83 17.83
CA HIS A 16 -13.41 4.59 17.66
C HIS A 16 -14.40 3.45 17.89
N LEU A 17 -14.59 2.60 16.88
CA LEU A 17 -15.11 1.21 16.87
C LEU A 17 -15.59 0.99 15.42
N ALA A 18 -15.05 0.12 14.58
CA ALA A 18 -14.37 -1.13 14.85
C ALA A 18 -13.15 -1.28 13.94
N SER A 19 -12.02 -1.69 14.51
CA SER A 19 -11.06 -2.48 13.75
C SER A 19 -11.75 -3.80 13.42
N GLY A 20 -12.53 -3.79 12.35
CA GLY A 20 -12.95 -5.00 11.66
C GLY A 20 -11.73 -5.62 11.00
N ALA A 21 -10.76 -6.05 11.79
CA ALA A 21 -9.94 -7.18 11.41
C ALA A 21 -10.91 -8.36 11.42
N ALA A 22 -11.71 -8.48 10.35
CA ALA A 22 -12.23 -9.77 9.99
C ALA A 22 -11.01 -10.67 9.99
N ALA A 23 -10.94 -11.56 10.97
CA ALA A 23 -9.99 -12.64 10.96
C ALA A 23 -10.37 -13.49 9.76
N TYR A 24 -9.91 -13.08 8.57
CA TYR A 24 -9.76 -13.98 7.46
C TYR A 24 -8.91 -15.09 8.05
N LEU A 25 -9.53 -16.24 8.33
CA LEU A 25 -8.81 -17.50 8.51
C LEU A 25 -7.97 -17.61 7.25
N ALA A 26 -6.70 -17.21 7.37
CA ALA A 26 -5.77 -17.38 6.29
C ALA A 26 -5.78 -18.89 6.03
N PRO A 27 -5.97 -19.33 4.77
CA PRO A 27 -5.82 -20.73 4.46
C PRO A 27 -4.48 -21.20 5.04
N ALA A 28 -4.42 -22.43 5.53
CA ALA A 28 -3.16 -23.02 5.96
C ALA A 28 -2.15 -22.81 4.83
N LEU A 29 -1.07 -22.09 5.13
CA LEU A 29 -0.05 -21.81 4.14
C LEU A 29 0.64 -23.13 3.76
N PRO A 30 1.03 -23.31 2.49
CA PRO A 30 1.85 -24.45 2.11
C PRO A 30 3.09 -24.57 3.01
N GLU A 31 3.55 -25.79 3.23
CA GLU A 31 4.76 -26.04 4.01
C GLU A 31 5.95 -25.22 3.48
N GLY A 32 6.76 -24.68 4.39
CA GLY A 32 7.87 -23.78 4.05
C GLY A 32 7.47 -22.35 3.69
N THR A 33 6.17 -22.02 3.63
CA THR A 33 5.70 -20.64 3.41
C THR A 33 5.47 -19.92 4.73
N ARG A 34 5.85 -18.65 4.80
CA ARG A 34 5.60 -17.77 5.95
C ARG A 34 4.91 -16.48 5.51
N MET A 35 3.76 -16.18 6.11
CA MET A 35 3.13 -14.86 5.96
C MET A 35 4.03 -13.81 6.60
N LEU A 36 4.47 -12.82 5.83
CA LEU A 36 5.23 -11.68 6.36
C LEU A 36 4.30 -10.58 6.88
N GLY A 37 3.14 -10.41 6.26
CA GLY A 37 2.15 -9.41 6.61
C GLY A 37 1.07 -9.28 5.55
N ARG A 38 0.30 -8.20 5.64
CA ARG A 38 -0.74 -7.84 4.66
C ARG A 38 -0.46 -6.44 4.14
N ILE A 39 -0.60 -6.25 2.84
CA ILE A 39 -0.45 -4.94 2.19
C ILE A 39 -1.48 -3.97 2.79
N GLN A 40 -1.00 -2.85 3.32
CA GLN A 40 -1.79 -1.79 3.96
C GLN A 40 -1.79 -0.52 3.09
N ALA A 41 -1.93 -0.69 1.78
CA ALA A 41 -2.03 0.39 0.80
C ALA A 41 -3.41 0.33 0.14
N PRO A 42 -4.43 1.05 0.64
CA PRO A 42 -5.80 0.90 0.17
C PRO A 42 -6.02 1.16 -1.33
N SER A 43 -5.14 1.91 -1.97
CA SER A 43 -5.16 2.20 -3.41
C SER A 43 -4.60 1.06 -4.27
N LEU A 44 -3.81 0.15 -3.68
CA LEU A 44 -3.29 -1.05 -4.32
C LEU A 44 -4.29 -2.20 -4.04
N LYS A 45 -5.25 -2.38 -4.94
CA LYS A 45 -6.38 -3.32 -4.75
C LYS A 45 -6.01 -4.78 -5.02
N GLU A 46 -5.00 -5.00 -5.83
CA GLU A 46 -4.32 -6.27 -6.06
C GLU A 46 -2.80 -6.01 -6.02
N SER A 47 -1.98 -7.05 -6.14
CA SER A 47 -0.55 -6.86 -6.46
C SER A 47 -0.14 -7.85 -7.56
N SER A 48 0.16 -7.35 -8.77
CA SER A 48 0.66 -8.19 -9.88
C SER A 48 2.16 -8.52 -9.74
N GLY A 49 2.96 -7.62 -9.18
CA GLY A 49 4.40 -7.82 -8.98
C GLY A 49 4.91 -7.39 -7.60
N VAL A 50 6.00 -8.02 -7.12
CA VAL A 50 6.69 -7.63 -5.89
C VAL A 50 8.21 -7.84 -5.98
N VAL A 51 8.97 -6.83 -5.56
CA VAL A 51 10.44 -6.92 -5.50
C VAL A 51 11.01 -6.28 -4.24
N VAL A 52 12.11 -6.82 -3.73
CA VAL A 52 12.88 -6.19 -2.64
C VAL A 52 13.65 -5.00 -3.21
N SER A 53 13.60 -3.85 -2.53
CA SER A 53 14.38 -2.67 -2.93
C SER A 53 15.88 -2.96 -2.92
N SER A 54 16.55 -2.68 -4.04
CA SER A 54 18.02 -2.83 -4.15
C SER A 54 18.80 -1.89 -3.24
N ARG A 55 18.18 -0.78 -2.79
CA ARG A 55 18.79 0.20 -1.86
C ARG A 55 18.56 -0.14 -0.39
N ASN A 56 17.40 -0.69 -0.03
CA ASN A 56 17.05 -1.03 1.35
C ASN A 56 16.28 -2.37 1.40
N PRO A 57 16.90 -3.47 1.86
CA PRO A 57 16.27 -4.80 1.91
C PRO A 57 15.03 -4.92 2.82
N GLN A 58 14.73 -3.90 3.63
CA GLN A 58 13.52 -3.84 4.46
C GLN A 58 12.29 -3.27 3.73
N ILE A 59 12.49 -2.74 2.51
CA ILE A 59 11.44 -2.16 1.68
C ILE A 59 11.13 -3.12 0.53
N LEU A 60 9.83 -3.33 0.31
CA LEU A 60 9.28 -4.00 -0.86
C LEU A 60 8.66 -2.94 -1.78
N TRP A 61 8.76 -3.16 -3.09
CA TRP A 61 8.05 -2.43 -4.12
C TRP A 61 7.04 -3.33 -4.81
N SER A 62 5.92 -2.78 -5.25
CA SER A 62 4.86 -3.49 -5.95
C SER A 62 4.12 -2.54 -6.91
N HIS A 63 3.37 -3.13 -7.84
CA HIS A 63 2.38 -2.46 -8.68
C HIS A 63 1.13 -3.35 -8.77
N GLY A 64 0.08 -2.81 -9.38
CA GLY A 64 -1.10 -3.59 -9.74
C GLY A 64 -1.63 -3.29 -11.13
N ASP A 65 -2.63 -4.06 -11.55
CA ASP A 65 -3.44 -3.97 -12.78
C ASP A 65 -4.26 -2.67 -12.91
N GLY A 66 -4.19 -1.80 -11.89
CA GLY A 66 -4.89 -0.54 -11.89
C GLY A 66 -4.47 0.34 -13.08
N ARG A 67 -5.39 1.18 -13.57
CA ARG A 67 -5.16 2.07 -14.73
C ARG A 67 -4.22 3.26 -14.45
N VAL A 68 -3.44 3.21 -13.37
CA VAL A 68 -2.58 4.29 -12.92
C VAL A 68 -1.14 3.78 -12.80
N PRO A 69 -0.15 4.45 -13.42
CA PRO A 69 1.23 3.99 -13.43
C PRO A 69 1.93 4.30 -12.10
N LEU A 70 1.52 3.63 -11.02
CA LEU A 70 2.05 3.83 -9.67
C LEU A 70 2.87 2.62 -9.23
N LEU A 71 4.05 2.90 -8.67
CA LEU A 71 4.78 1.96 -7.82
C LEU A 71 4.48 2.27 -6.36
N TYR A 72 4.20 1.24 -5.59
CA TYR A 72 3.93 1.34 -4.15
C TYR A 72 5.10 0.78 -3.37
N SER A 73 5.51 1.49 -2.32
CA SER A 73 6.53 1.03 -1.38
C SER A 73 5.92 0.65 -0.04
N MET A 74 6.46 -0.40 0.59
CA MET A 74 5.99 -0.88 1.88
C MET A 74 7.12 -1.54 2.69
N GLU A 75 6.99 -1.56 4.02
CA GLU A 75 7.80 -2.43 4.87
C GLU A 75 7.45 -3.91 4.62
N ARG A 76 8.30 -4.86 5.05
CA ARG A 76 8.05 -6.31 4.88
C ARG A 76 6.77 -6.84 5.54
N ASN A 77 6.26 -6.15 6.56
CA ASN A 77 4.98 -6.46 7.20
C ASN A 77 3.75 -5.91 6.41
N GLY A 78 4.00 -5.25 5.27
CA GLY A 78 3.01 -4.66 4.38
C GLY A 78 2.56 -3.25 4.73
N LYS A 79 3.12 -2.62 5.78
CA LYS A 79 2.85 -1.21 6.11
C LYS A 79 3.29 -0.31 4.96
N ALA A 80 2.35 0.45 4.41
CA ALA A 80 2.62 1.37 3.31
C ALA A 80 3.58 2.49 3.73
N LEU A 81 4.53 2.79 2.84
CA LEU A 81 5.50 3.88 2.99
C LEU A 81 5.19 5.05 2.03
N GLY A 82 4.52 4.77 0.91
CA GLY A 82 4.13 5.77 -0.08
C GLY A 82 4.08 5.18 -1.49
N SER A 83 3.84 6.04 -2.48
CA SER A 83 3.82 5.67 -3.89
C SER A 83 4.56 6.67 -4.76
N VAL A 84 4.99 6.23 -5.94
CA VAL A 84 5.66 7.03 -6.96
C VAL A 84 4.94 6.84 -8.29
N SER A 85 4.64 7.94 -8.96
CA SER A 85 4.08 7.91 -10.32
C SER A 85 5.20 7.80 -11.36
N ILE A 86 5.05 6.85 -12.28
CA ILE A 86 5.92 6.71 -13.44
C ILE A 86 5.38 7.62 -14.54
N ALA A 87 6.16 8.64 -14.88
CA ALA A 87 5.75 9.64 -15.85
C ALA A 87 5.87 9.13 -17.28
N ARG A 88 5.03 9.68 -18.18
CA ARG A 88 5.10 9.49 -19.64
C ARG A 88 4.97 8.03 -20.10
N VAL A 89 4.26 7.21 -19.33
CA VAL A 89 3.92 5.84 -19.69
C VAL A 89 2.41 5.64 -19.62
N GLN A 90 1.90 4.80 -20.50
CA GLN A 90 0.55 4.26 -20.39
C GLN A 90 0.67 2.87 -19.77
N LEU A 91 -0.02 2.64 -18.65
CA LEU A 91 -0.13 1.31 -18.08
C LEU A 91 -1.18 0.54 -18.89
N VAL A 92 -0.72 -0.48 -19.61
CA VAL A 92 -1.57 -1.36 -20.43
C VAL A 92 -1.80 -2.66 -19.69
N ASP A 93 -0.71 -3.34 -19.36
CA ASP A 93 -0.70 -4.60 -18.63
C ASP A 93 0.71 -4.82 -18.05
N TRP A 94 0.92 -4.43 -16.79
CA TRP A 94 2.21 -4.62 -16.12
C TRP A 94 2.08 -5.82 -15.20
N GLU A 95 2.89 -6.84 -15.44
CA GLU A 95 2.82 -8.10 -14.69
C GLU A 95 4.05 -8.34 -13.81
N ASP A 96 5.22 -7.83 -14.21
CA ASP A 96 6.48 -8.12 -13.53
C ASP A 96 7.24 -6.87 -13.08
N LEU A 97 8.02 -7.03 -12.01
CA LEU A 97 8.86 -5.99 -11.42
C LEU A 97 10.19 -6.58 -10.94
N ALA A 98 11.28 -6.11 -11.53
CA ALA A 98 12.63 -6.52 -11.17
C ALA A 98 13.46 -5.34 -10.62
N SER A 99 14.46 -5.65 -9.80
CA SER A 99 15.43 -4.67 -9.32
C SER A 99 16.81 -5.30 -9.24
N ASP A 100 17.82 -4.51 -9.59
CA ASP A 100 19.21 -4.90 -9.51
C ASP A 100 20.04 -3.72 -8.99
N ARG A 101 21.33 -3.98 -8.80
CA ARG A 101 22.34 -2.94 -8.55
C ARG A 101 23.27 -2.70 -9.75
N GLY A 102 23.14 -3.47 -10.82
CA GLY A 102 24.18 -3.63 -11.84
C GLY A 102 23.70 -3.48 -13.30
N GLY A 103 22.43 -3.20 -13.54
CA GLY A 103 21.84 -3.11 -14.88
C GLY A 103 21.90 -4.40 -15.69
N LYS A 104 21.82 -5.57 -15.05
CA LYS A 104 21.82 -6.88 -15.70
C LYS A 104 20.43 -7.49 -15.58
N PHE A 105 19.63 -7.31 -16.63
CA PHE A 105 18.39 -8.04 -16.88
C PHE A 105 18.39 -8.55 -18.31
#